data_AF-X1P1Y9-F1
#
_entry.id   AF-X1P1Y9-F1
#
_cell.length_a   1.000
_cell.length_b   1.000
_cell.length_c   1.000
_cell.angle_alpha   90.00
_cell.angle_beta   90.00
_cell.angle_gamma   90.00
#
_symmetry.space_group_name_H-M   'P 1'
#
loop_
_entity.id
_entity.type
_entity.pdbx_description
1 polymer ?
#
loop_
_entity_poly.entity_id
_entity_poly.type
_entity_poly.pdbx_seq_one_letter_code
_entity_poly.pdbx_strand_id
1 'polypeptide(L)' 'MELERKLSRIPSYSRELGLDLRKPRDRFKWFLASMLFAKRISSEIARKTYKLFEAEGLTTPDALLRAGWDKLVEV' A
#
# COMPACT_ATOMS: atom_id res chain seq x y z
N MET A 1 -15.16 1.13 -24.94
CA MET A 1 -15.88 -0.16 -25.17
C MET A 1 -14.96 -1.38 -25.05
N GLU A 2 -14.11 -1.74 -26.02
CA GLU A 2 -13.28 -2.98 -25.89
C GLU A 2 -12.11 -2.82 -24.89
N LEU A 3 -11.42 -1.68 -24.89
CA LEU A 3 -10.32 -1.38 -23.96
C LEU A 3 -10.77 -1.44 -22.49
N GLU A 4 -11.85 -0.74 -22.16
CA GLU A 4 -12.41 -0.74 -20.79
C GLU A 4 -12.76 -2.16 -20.33
N ARG A 5 -13.33 -2.98 -21.22
CA ARG A 5 -13.70 -4.38 -20.92
C ARG A 5 -12.47 -5.28 -20.70
N LYS A 6 -11.34 -4.95 -21.33
CA LYS A 6 -10.06 -5.63 -21.08
C LYS A 6 -9.44 -5.16 -19.75
N LEU A 7 -9.42 -3.85 -19.51
CA LEU A 7 -8.87 -3.26 -18.28
C LEU A 7 -9.66 -3.65 -17.03
N SER A 8 -10.99 -3.79 -17.13
CA SER A 8 -11.84 -4.19 -15.99
C SER A 8 -11.53 -5.59 -15.44
N ARG A 9 -10.82 -6.43 -16.20
CA ARG A 9 -10.38 -7.77 -15.77
C ARG A 9 -9.07 -7.73 -14.99
N ILE A 10 -8.31 -6.64 -15.09
CA ILE A 10 -7.04 -6.47 -14.40
C ILE A 10 -7.35 -5.86 -13.03
N PRO A 11 -7.01 -6.53 -11.92
CA PRO A 11 -7.19 -5.94 -10.60
C PRO A 11 -6.30 -4.70 -10.47
N SER A 12 -6.84 -3.63 -9.89
CA SER A 12 -6.03 -2.47 -9.51
C SER A 12 -5.19 -2.81 -8.28
N TYR A 13 -4.06 -2.14 -8.10
CA TYR A 13 -3.26 -2.29 -6.88
C TYR A 13 -4.06 -2.00 -5.60
N SER A 14 -4.98 -1.02 -5.62
CA SER A 14 -5.85 -0.79 -4.45
C SER A 14 -6.71 -2.02 -4.13
N ARG A 15 -7.25 -2.70 -5.16
CA ARG A 15 -8.01 -3.94 -5.00
C ARG A 15 -7.15 -5.10 -4.52
N GLU A 16 -5.95 -5.27 -5.09
CA GLU A 16 -4.99 -6.30 -4.65
C GLU A 16 -4.58 -6.13 -3.19
N LEU A 17 -4.46 -4.89 -2.73
CA LEU A 17 -4.13 -4.56 -1.35
C LEU A 17 -5.35 -4.60 -0.40
N GLY A 18 -6.56 -4.79 -0.92
CA GLY A 18 -7.80 -4.79 -0.12
C GLY A 18 -8.25 -3.41 0.34
N LEU A 19 -7.86 -2.35 -0.38
CA LEU A 19 -8.13 -0.96 -0.05
C LEU A 19 -9.34 -0.42 -0.80
N ASP A 20 -10.25 0.22 -0.05
CA ASP A 20 -11.42 0.91 -0.58
C ASP A 20 -11.20 2.42 -0.56
N LEU A 21 -10.80 3.00 -1.70
CA LEU A 21 -10.43 4.42 -1.81
C LEU A 21 -11.60 5.41 -1.56
N ARG A 22 -12.85 4.91 -1.49
CA ARG A 22 -14.00 5.69 -1.02
C ARG A 22 -13.88 6.04 0.46
N LYS A 23 -13.17 5.22 1.24
CA LYS A 23 -12.90 5.42 2.67
C LYS A 23 -11.68 6.33 2.85
N PRO A 24 -11.78 7.44 3.61
CA PRO A 24 -10.64 8.33 3.87
C PRO A 24 -9.41 7.61 4.44
N ARG A 25 -9.62 6.66 5.35
CA ARG A 25 -8.54 5.87 5.96
C ARG A 25 -7.72 5.09 4.94
N ASP A 26 -8.38 4.53 3.93
CA ASP A 26 -7.73 3.68 2.94
C ASP A 26 -6.97 4.50 1.89
N ARG A 27 -7.28 5.81 1.74
CA ARG A 27 -6.51 6.71 0.86
C ARG A 27 -5.11 6.96 1.38
N PHE A 28 -4.92 7.15 2.69
CA PHE A 28 -3.58 7.28 3.25
C PHE A 28 -2.78 5.97 3.12
N LYS A 29 -3.43 4.85 3.41
CA LYS A 29 -2.88 3.51 3.15
C LYS A 29 -2.44 3.33 1.70
N TRP A 30 -3.24 3.79 0.75
CA TRP A 30 -2.90 3.74 -0.68
C TRP A 30 -1.73 4.65 -1.03
N PHE A 31 -1.67 5.86 -0.46
CA PHE A 31 -0.52 6.74 -0.58
C PHE A 31 0.77 6.09 -0.05
N LEU A 32 0.72 5.51 1.15
CA LEU A 32 1.85 4.77 1.73
C LEU A 32 2.30 3.61 0.84
N ALA A 33 1.36 2.81 0.32
CA ALA A 33 1.67 1.75 -0.63
C ALA A 33 2.37 2.32 -1.88
N SER A 34 1.88 3.42 -2.45
CA SER A 34 2.50 4.04 -3.65
C SER A 34 3.97 4.41 -3.41
N MET A 35 4.33 4.83 -2.20
CA MET A 35 5.72 5.15 -1.83
C MET A 35 6.63 3.92 -1.81
N LEU A 36 6.11 2.76 -1.38
CA LEU A 36 6.84 1.48 -1.38
C LEU A 36 7.03 0.98 -2.82
N PHE A 37 5.98 1.05 -3.64
CA PHE A 37 6.02 0.62 -5.03
C PHE A 37 6.90 1.51 -5.92
N ALA A 38 7.14 2.76 -5.51
CA ALA A 38 8.06 3.67 -6.19
C ALA A 38 9.55 3.37 -5.92
N LYS A 39 9.87 2.46 -4.98
CA LYS A 39 11.26 2.10 -4.68
C LYS A 39 11.83 1.15 -5.75
N ARG A 40 13.16 1.08 -5.83
CA ARG A 40 13.89 0.17 -6.72
C ARG A 40 13.87 -1.27 -6.18
N ILE A 41 12.67 -1.78 -5.91
CA ILE A 41 12.37 -3.12 -5.39
C ILE A 41 11.28 -3.77 -6.25
N SER A 42 11.12 -5.09 -6.16
CA SER A 42 10.03 -5.75 -6.89
C SER A 42 8.66 -5.36 -6.31
N SER A 43 7.63 -5.39 -7.15
CA SER A 43 6.24 -5.19 -6.73
C SER A 43 5.81 -6.18 -5.64
N GLU A 44 6.36 -7.40 -5.68
CA GLU A 44 6.12 -8.41 -4.65
C GLU A 44 6.70 -8.00 -3.29
N ILE A 45 7.93 -7.47 -3.25
CA ILE A 45 8.54 -6.97 -2.01
C ILE A 45 7.73 -5.78 -1.50
N ALA A 46 7.40 -4.81 -2.36
CA ALA A 46 6.58 -3.66 -1.96
C ALA A 46 5.22 -4.07 -1.37
N ARG A 47 4.55 -5.04 -1.98
CA ARG A 47 3.30 -5.62 -1.47
C ARG A 47 3.49 -6.31 -0.12
N LYS A 48 4.55 -7.12 0.03
CA LYS A 48 4.84 -7.84 1.27
C LYS A 48 5.13 -6.86 2.41
N THR A 49 5.98 -5.86 2.19
CA THR A 49 6.28 -4.81 3.16
C THR A 49 5.02 -4.04 3.56
N TYR A 50 4.17 -3.68 2.59
CA TYR A 50 2.89 -3.02 2.91
C TYR A 50 2.01 -3.87 3.84
N LYS A 51 1.92 -5.19 3.59
CA LYS A 51 1.13 -6.10 4.42
C LYS A 51 1.71 -6.27 5.83
N LEU A 52 3.04 -6.25 5.96
CA LEU A 52 3.70 -6.22 7.26
C LEU A 52 3.42 -4.91 8.01
N PHE A 53 3.46 -3.77 7.32
CA PHE A 53 3.10 -2.47 7.90
C PHE A 53 1.63 -2.47 8.36
N GLU A 54 0.71 -3.09 7.62
CA GLU A 54 -0.67 -3.28 8.07
C GLU A 54 -0.76 -4.12 9.34
N ALA A 55 -0.03 -5.24 9.41
CA ALA A 55 -0.03 -6.15 10.56
C ALA A 55 0.56 -5.48 11.82
N GLU A 56 1.59 -4.66 11.66
CA GLU A 56 2.27 -3.91 12.74
C GLU A 56 1.54 -2.60 13.10
N GLY A 57 0.42 -2.27 12.45
CA GLY A 57 -0.32 -1.02 12.70
C GLY A 57 0.38 0.25 12.17
N LEU A 58 1.41 0.12 11.34
CA LEU A 58 2.22 1.18 10.75
C LEU A 58 1.57 1.78 9.49
N THR A 59 0.30 2.16 9.59
CA THR A 59 -0.49 2.67 8.44
C THR A 59 -1.17 4.00 8.68
N THR A 60 -0.75 4.73 9.70
CA THR A 60 -1.19 6.11 9.96
C THR A 60 0.02 7.02 10.10
N PRO A 61 -0.08 8.32 9.77
CA PRO A 61 1.01 9.27 9.96
C PRO A 61 1.58 9.21 11.38
N ASP A 62 0.71 9.24 12.39
CA ASP A 62 1.14 9.24 13.79
C ASP A 62 1.83 7.94 14.21
N ALA A 63 1.36 6.78 13.73
CA ALA A 63 2.02 5.51 14.01
C ALA A 63 3.42 5.43 13.36
N LEU A 64 3.55 5.88 12.10
CA LEU A 64 4.83 5.92 11.40
C LEU A 64 5.83 6.85 12.09
N LEU A 65 5.38 8.05 12.49
CA LEU A 65 6.22 9.02 13.21
C LEU A 65 6.66 8.50 14.59
N ARG A 66 5.76 7.88 15.35
CA ARG A 66 6.08 7.30 16.66
C ARG A 66 7.04 6.11 16.56
N ALA A 67 6.90 5.28 15.52
CA ALA A 67 7.78 4.12 15.32
C ALA A 67 9.23 4.54 15.02
N GLY A 68 9.40 5.65 14.31
CA GLY A 68 10.73 6.15 13.93
C GLY A 68 11.42 5.28 12.89
N TRP A 69 12.58 5.74 12.43
CA TRP A 69 13.29 5.13 11.30
C TRP A 69 13.69 3.66 11.57
N ASP A 70 14.25 3.38 12.73
CA ASP A 70 14.81 2.05 13.03
C ASP A 70 13.73 0.96 12.95
N LYS A 71 12.53 1.22 13.51
CA LYS A 71 11.42 0.27 13.42
C LYS A 71 10.89 0.12 11.99
N LEU A 72 10.86 1.20 11.20
CA LEU A 72 10.40 1.12 9.80
C LEU A 72 11.36 0.31 8.91
N VAL A 73 12.66 0.29 9.25
CA VAL A 73 13.68 -0.50 8.53
C VAL A 73 13.69 -1.97 8.97
N GLU A 74 13.32 -2.25 10.23
CA GLU A 74 13.22 -3.61 10.76
C GLU A 74 12.16 -4.47 10.05
N VAL A 75 11.05 -3.84 9.64
CA VAL A 75 9.85 -4.48 9.06
C VAL A 75 10.01 -4.76 7.56
#